data_AF-A0A1H3DAU8-F1
#
_entry.id   AF-A0A1H3DAU8-F1
#
_cell.length_a   1.000
_cell.length_b   1.000
_cell.length_c   1.000
_cell.angle_alpha   90.00
_cell.angle_beta   90.00
_cell.angle_gamma   90.00
#
_symmetry.space_group_name_H-M   'P 1'
#
loop_
_entity.id
_entity.type
_entity.pdbx_description
1 polymer ?
#
loop_
_entity_poly.entity_id
_entity_poly.type
_entity_poly.pdbx_seq_one_letter_code
_entity_poly.pdbx_strand_id
1 'polypeptide(L)'
;MNIEMNLVSDWQDIIIEDMVADGLRFSKSTQKDLLVIRYFTYLRKKGGVTRKRRLHLAKEFNCPLHLKNGFDKLIDVLENGQDISPYLSKMVDKISFFDGMFNDWGVLHLHLGDHPDEKDGNYVARTGPVLFLYLNENEAYLINVYEHGSWTDKSVLQTVYDNWPELIEPYIFKGVKELQYQITEENHEKLRKKGYTVMLELKDISGNAIILAPPGLGITASRDAMHDVRSYKRTVNDIRRLEQDIRENPQLIQTLFKDSMADALQLRLVLENNNLYVIEQTTQMKVDQYIIRSV
;
A
#
# COMPACT_ATOMS: atom_id res chain seq x y z
N MET A 1 5.90 -23.62 34.38
CA MET A 1 6.23 -23.70 32.95
C MET A 1 6.35 -22.28 32.43
N ASN A 2 7.53 -21.89 31.94
CA ASN A 2 7.74 -20.57 31.35
C ASN A 2 7.15 -20.53 29.93
N ILE A 3 6.69 -19.38 29.43
CA ILE A 3 6.21 -19.24 28.05
C ILE A 3 7.06 -18.18 27.36
N GLU A 4 7.75 -18.59 26.29
CA GLU A 4 8.55 -17.72 25.45
C GLU A 4 7.87 -17.54 24.10
N MET A 5 7.67 -16.29 23.67
CA MET A 5 7.08 -15.95 22.38
C MET A 5 7.43 -14.53 21.95
N ASN A 6 7.54 -14.33 20.64
CA ASN A 6 7.58 -13.02 19.99
C ASN A 6 6.84 -13.13 18.65
N LEU A 7 5.50 -13.24 18.75
CA LEU A 7 4.63 -13.51 17.62
C LEU A 7 4.66 -12.35 16.61
N VAL A 8 4.97 -11.14 17.06
CA VAL A 8 5.18 -9.99 16.16
C VAL A 8 6.41 -10.21 15.27
N SER A 9 7.53 -10.67 15.83
CA SER A 9 8.71 -10.97 15.03
C SER A 9 8.48 -12.15 14.09
N ASP A 10 7.81 -13.21 14.55
CA ASP A 10 7.49 -14.35 13.69
C ASP A 10 6.61 -13.91 12.50
N TRP A 11 5.58 -13.08 12.75
CA TRP A 11 4.75 -12.50 11.70
C TRP A 11 5.54 -11.65 10.71
N GLN A 12 6.45 -10.80 11.20
CA GLN A 12 7.31 -10.01 10.31
C GLN A 12 8.19 -10.90 9.44
N ASP A 13 8.73 -11.99 9.99
CA ASP A 13 9.58 -12.91 9.25
C ASP A 13 8.79 -13.63 8.13
N ILE A 14 7.56 -14.06 8.41
CA ILE A 14 6.65 -14.61 7.39
C ILE A 14 6.46 -13.62 6.23
N ILE A 15 6.14 -12.36 6.55
CA ILE A 15 5.93 -11.34 5.50
C ILE A 15 7.23 -11.02 4.73
N ILE A 16 8.39 -11.09 5.40
CA ILE A 16 9.69 -10.89 4.76
C ILE A 16 10.01 -12.06 3.83
N GLU A 17 9.62 -13.29 4.17
CA GLU A 17 9.74 -14.45 3.27
C GLU A 17 8.90 -14.25 2.00
N ASP A 18 7.65 -13.79 2.11
CA ASP A 18 6.81 -13.44 0.95
C ASP A 18 7.47 -12.34 0.08
N MET A 19 8.00 -11.31 0.72
CA MET A 19 8.73 -10.23 0.03
C MET A 19 9.94 -10.78 -0.77
N VAL A 20 10.68 -11.76 -0.22
CA VAL A 20 11.79 -12.41 -0.92
C VAL A 20 11.28 -13.30 -2.06
N ALA A 21 10.17 -14.02 -1.86
CA ALA A 21 9.54 -14.84 -2.89
C ALA A 21 9.06 -14.01 -4.10
N ASP A 22 8.61 -12.78 -3.84
CA ASP A 22 8.27 -11.77 -4.87
C ASP A 22 9.51 -11.15 -5.56
N GLY A 23 10.72 -11.59 -5.22
CA GLY A 23 11.97 -11.18 -5.86
C GLY A 23 12.50 -9.81 -5.42
N LEU A 24 11.94 -9.24 -4.35
CA LEU A 24 12.26 -7.89 -3.90
C LEU A 24 13.62 -7.79 -3.22
N ARG A 25 14.30 -6.68 -3.47
CA ARG A 25 15.65 -6.43 -2.96
C ARG A 25 15.64 -5.38 -1.86
N PHE A 26 16.29 -5.71 -0.74
CA PHE A 26 16.38 -4.83 0.42
C PHE A 26 17.69 -5.04 1.19
N SER A 27 18.09 -4.03 1.96
CA SER A 27 19.26 -4.16 2.83
C SER A 27 18.90 -4.97 4.06
N LYS A 28 19.76 -5.94 4.43
CA LYS A 28 19.66 -6.72 5.68
C LYS A 28 19.76 -5.85 6.94
N SER A 29 20.28 -4.62 6.84
CA SER A 29 20.30 -3.65 7.94
C SER A 29 19.01 -2.86 8.13
N THR A 30 18.03 -3.02 7.22
CA THR A 30 16.74 -2.35 7.34
C THR A 30 15.93 -3.02 8.45
N GLN A 31 15.30 -2.21 9.31
CA GLN A 31 14.43 -2.73 10.37
C GLN A 31 13.22 -3.46 9.76
N LYS A 32 12.80 -4.57 10.40
CA LYS A 32 11.72 -5.43 9.90
C LYS A 32 10.39 -4.69 9.75
N ASP A 33 10.08 -3.78 10.67
CA ASP A 33 8.87 -2.96 10.64
C ASP A 33 8.80 -2.12 9.35
N LEU A 34 9.89 -1.45 8.99
CA LEU A 34 9.98 -0.67 7.76
C LEU A 34 9.87 -1.55 6.51
N LEU A 35 10.45 -2.75 6.53
CA LEU A 35 10.33 -3.70 5.41
C LEU A 35 8.87 -4.09 5.19
N VAL A 36 8.17 -4.51 6.25
CA VAL A 36 6.76 -4.91 6.17
C VAL A 36 5.86 -3.74 5.73
N ILE A 37 6.06 -2.55 6.29
CA ILE A 37 5.29 -1.34 5.90
C ILE A 37 5.44 -1.05 4.42
N ARG A 38 6.66 -1.12 3.88
CA ARG A 38 6.92 -0.84 2.47
C ARG A 38 6.46 -1.96 1.56
N TYR A 39 6.45 -3.20 2.04
CA TYR A 39 5.87 -4.32 1.33
C TYR A 39 4.34 -4.16 1.17
N PHE A 40 3.65 -3.65 2.19
CA PHE A 40 2.23 -3.27 2.03
C PHE A 40 2.04 -2.21 0.94
N THR A 41 2.94 -1.22 0.85
CA THR A 41 2.90 -0.23 -0.22
C THR A 41 3.09 -0.87 -1.59
N TYR A 42 4.04 -1.79 -1.71
CA TYR A 42 4.29 -2.57 -2.92
C TYR A 42 3.05 -3.38 -3.35
N LEU A 43 2.43 -4.12 -2.43
CA LEU A 43 1.22 -4.89 -2.71
C LEU A 43 0.06 -4.00 -3.16
N ARG A 44 -0.14 -2.81 -2.54
CA ARG A 44 -1.15 -1.85 -2.99
C ARG A 44 -0.88 -1.33 -4.41
N LYS A 45 0.37 -1.09 -4.78
CA LYS A 45 0.74 -0.65 -6.14
C LYS A 45 0.46 -1.71 -7.20
N LYS A 46 0.64 -2.99 -6.88
CA LYS A 46 0.27 -4.12 -7.76
C LYS A 46 -1.25 -4.34 -7.83
N GLY A 47 -2.02 -3.59 -7.05
CA GLY A 47 -3.47 -3.72 -6.98
C GLY A 47 -3.93 -4.97 -6.24
N GLY A 48 -3.07 -5.54 -5.38
CA GLY A 48 -3.35 -6.74 -4.60
C GLY A 48 -3.57 -7.98 -5.46
N VAL A 49 -4.56 -8.79 -5.09
CA VAL A 49 -4.97 -9.97 -5.87
C VAL A 49 -5.52 -9.52 -7.22
N THR A 50 -5.05 -10.16 -8.30
CA THR A 50 -5.50 -9.91 -9.66
C THR A 50 -7.00 -10.13 -9.81
N ARG A 51 -7.71 -9.05 -10.17
CA ARG A 51 -9.17 -9.02 -10.29
C ARG A 51 -9.59 -8.08 -11.39
N LYS A 52 -10.70 -8.41 -12.04
CA LYS A 52 -11.33 -7.58 -13.06
C LYS A 52 -11.73 -6.24 -12.44
N ARG A 53 -11.46 -5.14 -13.15
CA ARG A 53 -11.82 -3.80 -12.71
C ARG A 53 -12.76 -3.14 -13.69
N ARG A 54 -13.82 -2.52 -13.17
CA ARG A 54 -14.65 -1.58 -13.93
C ARG A 54 -13.87 -0.28 -14.09
N LEU A 55 -13.84 0.21 -15.32
CA LEU A 55 -13.08 1.40 -15.67
C LEU A 55 -13.96 2.64 -15.67
N HIS A 56 -13.44 3.71 -15.11
CA HIS A 56 -14.02 5.05 -15.17
C HIS A 56 -12.97 5.97 -15.75
N LEU A 57 -13.29 6.66 -16.85
CA LEU A 57 -12.42 7.67 -17.42
C LEU A 57 -12.95 9.04 -17.02
N ALA A 58 -12.05 9.95 -16.66
CA ALA A 58 -12.42 11.34 -16.46
C ALA A 58 -13.05 11.92 -17.73
N LYS A 59 -13.98 12.87 -17.60
CA LYS A 59 -14.68 13.50 -18.74
C LYS A 59 -13.70 14.16 -19.71
N GLU A 60 -12.60 14.70 -19.18
CA GLU A 60 -11.51 15.37 -19.87
C GLU A 60 -10.33 14.44 -20.21
N PHE A 61 -10.48 13.13 -20.03
CA PHE A 61 -9.43 12.16 -20.30
C PHE A 61 -8.96 12.23 -21.76
N ASN A 62 -7.65 12.33 -21.97
CA ASN A 62 -7.05 12.35 -23.29
C ASN A 62 -5.76 11.52 -23.34
N CYS A 63 -5.72 10.51 -24.21
CA CYS A 63 -4.53 9.72 -24.46
C CYS A 63 -3.84 10.18 -25.75
N PRO A 64 -2.56 10.61 -25.70
CA PRO A 64 -1.80 10.95 -26.89
C PRO A 64 -1.78 9.81 -27.91
N LEU A 65 -1.92 10.13 -29.21
CA LEU A 65 -2.07 9.12 -30.27
C LEU A 65 -0.91 8.10 -30.30
N HIS A 66 0.31 8.56 -30.04
CA HIS A 66 1.51 7.70 -30.02
C HIS A 66 1.53 6.71 -28.82
N LEU A 67 0.66 6.88 -27.82
CA LEU A 67 0.53 5.99 -26.65
C LEU A 67 -0.70 5.09 -26.73
N LYS A 68 -1.54 5.25 -27.76
CA LYS A 68 -2.85 4.60 -27.84
C LYS A 68 -2.75 3.07 -27.79
N ASN A 69 -1.77 2.48 -28.47
CA ASN A 69 -1.56 1.04 -28.47
C ASN A 69 -1.25 0.49 -27.06
N GLY A 70 -0.35 1.13 -26.32
CA GLY A 70 0.01 0.69 -24.97
C GLY A 70 -1.11 0.94 -23.96
N PHE A 71 -1.86 2.03 -24.15
CA PHE A 71 -3.08 2.29 -23.40
C PHE A 71 -4.14 1.19 -23.63
N ASP A 72 -4.44 0.83 -24.88
CA ASP A 72 -5.44 -0.20 -25.18
C ASP A 72 -5.06 -1.56 -24.60
N LYS A 73 -3.76 -1.90 -24.56
CA LYS A 73 -3.27 -3.11 -23.87
C LYS A 73 -3.48 -3.03 -22.36
N LEU A 74 -3.20 -1.89 -21.74
CA LEU A 74 -3.40 -1.70 -20.30
C LEU A 74 -4.90 -1.78 -19.92
N ILE A 75 -5.79 -1.26 -20.78
CA ILE A 75 -7.23 -1.39 -20.60
C ILE A 75 -7.65 -2.86 -20.55
N ASP A 76 -7.18 -3.68 -21.51
CA ASP A 76 -7.45 -5.13 -21.51
C ASP A 76 -6.95 -5.82 -20.23
N VAL A 77 -5.75 -5.45 -19.77
CA VAL A 77 -5.16 -5.94 -18.51
C VAL A 77 -6.06 -5.63 -17.32
N LEU A 78 -6.56 -4.40 -17.21
CA LEU A 78 -7.41 -3.98 -16.08
C LEU A 78 -8.79 -4.65 -16.12
N GLU A 79 -9.44 -4.70 -17.28
CA GLU A 79 -10.79 -5.27 -17.44
C GLU A 79 -10.80 -6.79 -17.25
N ASN A 80 -9.74 -7.48 -17.69
CA ASN A 80 -9.61 -8.93 -17.53
C ASN A 80 -8.97 -9.36 -16.22
N GLY A 81 -8.50 -8.41 -15.41
CA GLY A 81 -7.88 -8.71 -14.12
C GLY A 81 -6.56 -9.43 -14.27
N GLN A 82 -5.75 -9.01 -15.23
CA GLN A 82 -4.38 -9.48 -15.40
C GLN A 82 -3.42 -8.69 -14.48
N ASP A 83 -2.17 -9.13 -14.42
CA ASP A 83 -1.14 -8.47 -13.61
C ASP A 83 -0.77 -7.09 -14.21
N ILE A 84 -0.92 -6.04 -13.41
CA ILE A 84 -0.58 -4.67 -13.80
C ILE A 84 0.90 -4.33 -13.56
N SER A 85 1.64 -5.20 -12.86
CA SER A 85 3.03 -4.98 -12.47
C SER A 85 3.96 -4.59 -13.62
N PRO A 86 3.82 -5.15 -14.84
CA PRO A 86 4.64 -4.73 -15.99
C PRO A 86 4.53 -3.24 -16.35
N TYR A 87 3.44 -2.58 -15.97
CA TYR A 87 3.19 -1.16 -16.24
C TYR A 87 3.70 -0.23 -15.13
N LEU A 88 4.15 -0.77 -13.99
CA LEU A 88 4.76 0.01 -12.92
C LEU A 88 6.16 0.48 -13.31
N SER A 89 6.67 1.47 -12.58
CA SER A 89 8.10 1.80 -12.65
C SER A 89 8.93 0.64 -12.13
N LYS A 90 9.98 0.24 -12.84
CA LYS A 90 10.98 -0.74 -12.36
C LYS A 90 11.65 -0.43 -11.02
N MET A 91 11.49 0.79 -10.53
CA MET A 91 11.93 1.16 -9.18
C MET A 91 11.04 0.53 -8.09
N VAL A 92 9.89 -0.05 -8.43
CA VAL A 92 8.99 -0.74 -7.50
C VAL A 92 9.67 -1.96 -6.85
N ASP A 93 10.62 -2.61 -7.55
CA ASP A 93 11.41 -3.72 -7.01
C ASP A 93 12.43 -3.31 -5.94
N LYS A 94 12.70 -2.00 -5.83
CA LYS A 94 13.55 -1.43 -4.80
C LYS A 94 12.65 -0.97 -3.67
N ILE A 95 12.52 -1.78 -2.63
CA ILE A 95 11.62 -1.49 -1.51
C ILE A 95 11.91 -0.14 -0.82
N SER A 96 13.15 0.35 -0.91
CA SER A 96 13.59 1.63 -0.36
C SER A 96 13.21 2.84 -1.22
N PHE A 97 12.62 2.63 -2.40
CA PHE A 97 12.15 3.70 -3.27
C PHE A 97 10.76 4.18 -2.84
N PHE A 98 10.62 5.49 -2.72
CA PHE A 98 9.37 6.14 -2.33
C PHE A 98 8.68 6.73 -3.55
N ASP A 99 7.43 6.32 -3.79
CA ASP A 99 6.55 7.04 -4.71
C ASP A 99 5.77 8.06 -3.88
N GLY A 100 6.25 9.29 -3.88
CA GLY A 100 5.70 10.33 -3.04
C GLY A 100 4.23 10.62 -3.34
N MET A 101 3.83 10.60 -4.60
CA MET A 101 2.46 10.91 -4.98
C MET A 101 1.51 9.75 -4.66
N PHE A 102 1.92 8.50 -4.86
CA PHE A 102 1.15 7.36 -4.39
C PHE A 102 1.06 7.29 -2.86
N ASN A 103 2.17 7.55 -2.16
CA ASN A 103 2.18 7.48 -0.70
C ASN A 103 1.38 8.61 -0.04
N ASP A 104 1.41 9.82 -0.63
CA ASP A 104 0.72 11.00 -0.11
C ASP A 104 -0.75 11.01 -0.53
N TRP A 105 -1.02 10.81 -1.82
CA TRP A 105 -2.34 11.00 -2.42
C TRP A 105 -3.05 9.69 -2.78
N GLY A 106 -2.34 8.57 -2.89
CA GLY A 106 -2.93 7.32 -3.38
C GLY A 106 -3.06 7.24 -4.90
N VAL A 107 -2.58 8.25 -5.64
CA VAL A 107 -2.58 8.25 -7.10
C VAL A 107 -1.44 7.36 -7.60
N LEU A 108 -1.79 6.34 -8.37
CA LEU A 108 -0.87 5.42 -9.02
C LEU A 108 -0.47 5.94 -10.40
N HIS A 109 0.74 5.64 -10.84
CA HIS A 109 1.24 6.03 -12.15
C HIS A 109 1.72 4.80 -12.93
N LEU A 110 1.18 4.63 -14.14
CA LEU A 110 1.48 3.50 -15.01
C LEU A 110 2.09 3.98 -16.34
N HIS A 111 3.18 3.34 -16.76
CA HIS A 111 3.76 3.52 -18.08
C HIS A 111 2.80 3.01 -19.16
N LEU A 112 2.90 3.52 -20.38
CA LEU A 112 2.01 3.16 -21.49
C LEU A 112 2.79 2.57 -22.67
N GLY A 113 3.90 1.90 -22.39
CA GLY A 113 4.71 1.24 -23.42
C GLY A 113 3.92 0.11 -24.08
N ASP A 114 4.06 -0.03 -25.41
CA ASP A 114 3.40 -1.08 -26.18
C ASP A 114 4.30 -2.30 -26.46
N HIS A 115 5.54 -2.29 -25.97
CA HIS A 115 6.51 -3.38 -26.04
C HIS A 115 7.29 -3.48 -24.73
N PRO A 116 7.97 -4.61 -24.45
CA PRO A 116 8.81 -4.77 -23.27
C PRO A 116 9.99 -3.77 -23.25
N ASP A 117 10.43 -3.37 -22.07
CA ASP A 117 11.63 -2.55 -21.87
C ASP A 117 12.88 -3.34 -22.32
N GLU A 118 13.77 -2.68 -23.05
CA GLU A 118 14.95 -3.32 -23.64
C GLU A 118 15.92 -3.89 -22.60
N LYS A 119 15.96 -3.31 -21.39
CA LYS A 119 16.89 -3.71 -20.33
C LYS A 119 16.26 -4.70 -19.36
N ASP A 120 14.95 -4.66 -19.20
CA ASP A 120 14.20 -5.52 -18.29
C ASP A 120 12.83 -5.86 -18.88
N GLY A 121 12.78 -6.98 -19.61
CA GLY A 121 11.57 -7.43 -20.31
C GLY A 121 10.37 -7.77 -19.43
N ASN A 122 10.51 -7.70 -18.09
CA ASN A 122 9.38 -7.80 -17.16
C ASN A 122 8.51 -6.53 -17.14
N TYR A 123 9.06 -5.41 -17.59
CA TYR A 123 8.37 -4.12 -17.63
C TYR A 123 8.10 -3.70 -19.07
N VAL A 124 7.13 -2.81 -19.26
CA VAL A 124 6.90 -2.14 -20.55
C VAL A 124 7.91 -1.01 -20.76
N ALA A 125 8.20 -0.69 -22.02
CA ALA A 125 9.07 0.41 -22.38
C ALA A 125 8.57 1.75 -21.81
N ARG A 126 9.51 2.59 -21.39
CA ARG A 126 9.20 3.92 -20.84
C ARG A 126 8.76 4.86 -21.97
N THR A 127 7.63 5.51 -21.77
CA THR A 127 6.99 6.37 -22.78
C THR A 127 7.25 7.86 -22.60
N GLY A 128 7.77 8.29 -21.45
CA GLY A 128 7.76 9.70 -21.05
C GLY A 128 6.47 9.98 -20.27
N PRO A 129 5.35 10.31 -20.94
CA PRO A 129 4.06 10.43 -20.27
C PRO A 129 3.58 9.11 -19.66
N VAL A 130 2.78 9.22 -18.61
CA VAL A 130 2.27 8.11 -17.80
C VAL A 130 0.79 8.33 -17.47
N LEU A 131 0.04 7.25 -17.34
CA LEU A 131 -1.34 7.27 -16.88
C LEU A 131 -1.37 7.47 -15.36
N PHE A 132 -2.10 8.48 -14.89
CA PHE A 132 -2.42 8.67 -13.49
C PHE A 132 -3.81 8.05 -13.21
N LEU A 133 -3.94 7.26 -12.15
CA LEU A 133 -5.20 6.62 -11.79
C LEU A 133 -5.33 6.36 -10.28
N TYR A 134 -6.59 6.24 -9.82
CA TYR A 134 -6.88 5.52 -8.57
C TYR A 134 -7.25 4.08 -8.85
N LEU A 135 -6.77 3.18 -8.00
CA LEU A 135 -7.00 1.75 -8.12
C LEU A 135 -7.60 1.22 -6.81
N ASN A 136 -8.82 0.69 -6.90
CA ASN A 136 -9.50 -0.02 -5.82
C ASN A 136 -9.64 -1.51 -6.19
N GLU A 137 -10.23 -2.32 -5.29
CA GLU A 137 -10.36 -3.77 -5.51
C GLU A 137 -11.05 -4.14 -6.83
N ASN A 138 -12.11 -3.42 -7.20
CA ASN A 138 -12.96 -3.73 -8.36
C ASN A 138 -13.09 -2.56 -9.35
N GLU A 139 -12.44 -1.43 -9.08
CA GLU A 139 -12.67 -0.18 -9.81
C GLU A 139 -11.32 0.46 -10.14
N ALA A 140 -11.18 0.99 -11.36
CA ALA A 140 -10.04 1.78 -11.78
C ALA A 140 -10.52 3.13 -12.34
N TYR A 141 -10.08 4.22 -11.71
CA TYR A 141 -10.47 5.58 -12.07
C TYR A 141 -9.29 6.26 -12.79
N LEU A 142 -9.36 6.28 -14.11
CA LEU A 142 -8.33 6.77 -15.02
C LEU A 142 -8.43 8.29 -15.13
N ILE A 143 -7.53 8.99 -14.45
CA ILE A 143 -7.56 10.44 -14.30
C ILE A 143 -7.16 11.11 -15.63
N ASN A 144 -5.90 10.97 -16.03
CA ASN A 144 -5.42 11.42 -17.34
C ASN A 144 -4.02 10.87 -17.64
N VAL A 145 -3.51 11.18 -18.83
CA VAL A 145 -2.09 10.97 -19.18
C VAL A 145 -1.32 12.26 -18.95
N TYR A 146 -0.32 12.22 -18.07
CA TYR A 146 0.49 13.38 -17.69
C TYR A 146 1.95 13.17 -18.04
N GLU A 147 2.67 14.27 -18.28
CA GLU A 147 4.12 14.25 -18.37
C GLU A 147 4.74 13.77 -17.06
N HIS A 148 5.78 12.94 -17.16
CA HIS A 148 6.46 12.42 -15.98
C HIS A 148 7.21 13.54 -15.25
N GLY A 149 6.80 13.85 -14.02
CA GLY A 149 7.38 14.94 -13.22
C GLY A 149 6.35 15.75 -12.44
N SER A 150 5.10 15.77 -12.89
CA SER A 150 3.99 16.53 -12.30
C SER A 150 3.43 15.90 -11.02
N TRP A 151 4.31 15.52 -10.08
CA TRP A 151 3.96 14.73 -8.90
C TRP A 151 3.22 15.50 -7.79
N THR A 152 3.22 16.83 -7.87
CA THR A 152 2.55 17.73 -6.91
C THR A 152 1.52 18.63 -7.59
N ASP A 153 1.15 18.33 -8.84
CA ASP A 153 0.13 19.07 -9.56
C ASP A 153 -1.26 18.85 -8.94
N LYS A 154 -1.81 19.89 -8.32
CA LYS A 154 -3.10 19.78 -7.61
C LYS A 154 -4.27 19.61 -8.58
N SER A 155 -4.10 19.96 -9.86
CA SER A 155 -5.14 19.77 -10.88
C SER A 155 -5.51 18.30 -11.05
N VAL A 156 -4.60 17.37 -10.71
CA VAL A 156 -4.89 15.93 -10.67
C VAL A 156 -5.99 15.63 -9.66
N LEU A 157 -5.89 16.18 -8.45
CA LEU A 157 -6.90 15.98 -7.41
C LEU A 157 -8.18 16.77 -7.69
N GLN A 158 -8.08 17.93 -8.34
CA GLN A 158 -9.24 18.66 -8.83
C GLN A 158 -10.03 17.82 -9.86
N THR A 159 -9.33 17.22 -10.83
CA THR A 159 -9.93 16.31 -11.84
C THR A 159 -10.68 15.17 -11.16
N VAL A 160 -10.08 14.57 -10.12
CA VAL A 160 -10.72 13.48 -9.36
C VAL A 160 -11.97 13.98 -8.65
N TYR A 161 -11.90 15.14 -7.99
CA TYR A 161 -13.05 15.71 -7.29
C TYR A 161 -14.21 16.05 -8.25
N ASP A 162 -13.91 16.59 -9.43
CA ASP A 162 -14.90 17.00 -10.43
C ASP A 162 -15.59 15.81 -11.13
N ASN A 163 -14.92 14.65 -11.16
CA ASN A 163 -15.42 13.44 -11.80
C ASN A 163 -16.01 12.43 -10.82
N TRP A 164 -15.38 12.25 -9.66
CA TRP A 164 -15.68 11.24 -8.64
C TRP A 164 -15.52 11.85 -7.23
N PRO A 165 -16.37 12.81 -6.86
CA PRO A 165 -16.27 13.51 -5.57
C PRO A 165 -16.28 12.55 -4.37
N GLU A 166 -16.95 11.40 -4.47
CA GLU A 166 -17.00 10.36 -3.46
C GLU A 166 -15.62 9.80 -3.06
N LEU A 167 -14.61 9.88 -3.95
CA LEU A 167 -13.23 9.49 -3.65
C LEU A 167 -12.50 10.53 -2.78
N ILE A 168 -12.99 11.76 -2.74
CA ILE A 168 -12.34 12.90 -2.07
C ILE A 168 -13.11 13.35 -0.82
N GLU A 169 -14.44 13.26 -0.83
CA GLU A 169 -15.34 13.66 0.26
C GLU A 169 -14.91 13.17 1.65
N PRO A 170 -14.45 11.91 1.85
CA PRO A 170 -14.01 11.43 3.16
C PRO A 170 -12.84 12.21 3.77
N TYR A 171 -12.08 12.94 2.96
CA TYR A 171 -10.87 13.65 3.36
C TYR A 171 -11.10 15.16 3.56
N ILE A 172 -12.30 15.66 3.26
CA ILE A 172 -12.64 17.08 3.38
C ILE A 172 -12.81 17.49 4.85
N PHE A 173 -12.15 18.57 5.26
CA PHE A 173 -12.32 19.19 6.56
C PHE A 173 -13.56 20.08 6.60
N LYS A 174 -14.67 19.53 7.11
CA LYS A 174 -15.92 20.28 7.30
C LYS A 174 -15.70 21.48 8.23
N GLY A 175 -16.13 22.66 7.79
CA GLY A 175 -16.05 23.90 8.56
C GLY A 175 -14.77 24.71 8.37
N VAL A 176 -13.78 24.20 7.63
CA VAL A 176 -12.58 24.96 7.25
C VAL A 176 -12.82 25.64 5.91
N LYS A 177 -12.73 26.97 5.87
CA LYS A 177 -13.08 27.77 4.68
C LYS A 177 -11.90 28.09 3.77
N GLU A 178 -10.69 28.16 4.33
CA GLU A 178 -9.47 28.48 3.59
C GLU A 178 -8.23 28.07 4.39
N LEU A 179 -7.10 27.92 3.70
CA LEU A 179 -5.79 27.85 4.34
C LEU A 179 -5.19 29.25 4.45
N GLN A 180 -4.68 29.60 5.64
CA GLN A 180 -3.98 30.86 5.85
C GLN A 180 -2.74 31.01 4.94
N TYR A 181 -2.06 29.90 4.64
CA TYR A 181 -0.87 29.87 3.79
C TYR A 181 -1.06 28.87 2.66
N GLN A 182 -1.00 29.37 1.43
CA GLN A 182 -1.03 28.53 0.22
C GLN A 182 0.36 28.00 -0.07
N ILE A 183 0.50 26.67 -0.05
CA ILE A 183 1.74 26.01 -0.44
C ILE A 183 1.74 25.82 -1.96
N THR A 184 2.77 26.36 -2.62
CA THR A 184 3.02 26.12 -4.05
C THR A 184 3.41 24.66 -4.29
N GLU A 185 3.21 24.16 -5.50
CA GLU A 185 3.51 22.77 -5.84
C GLU A 185 5.01 22.43 -5.70
N GLU A 186 5.89 23.40 -6.00
CA GLU A 186 7.33 23.28 -5.78
C GLU A 186 7.67 23.15 -4.28
N ASN A 187 7.01 23.95 -3.42
CA ASN A 187 7.21 23.88 -1.98
C ASN A 187 6.60 22.61 -1.39
N HIS A 188 5.46 22.15 -1.90
CA HIS A 188 4.89 20.84 -1.53
C HIS A 188 5.89 19.73 -1.87
N GLU A 189 6.52 19.75 -3.05
CA GLU A 189 7.49 18.74 -3.44
C GLU A 189 8.68 18.71 -2.47
N LYS A 190 9.21 19.88 -2.10
CA LYS A 190 10.30 20.03 -1.12
C LYS A 190 9.89 19.50 0.27
N LEU A 191 8.68 19.80 0.72
CA LEU A 191 8.14 19.36 2.01
C LEU A 191 7.93 17.84 2.01
N ARG A 192 7.35 17.29 0.94
CA ARG A 192 7.13 15.85 0.79
C ARG A 192 8.45 15.07 0.80
N LYS A 193 9.48 15.56 0.11
CA LYS A 193 10.84 14.97 0.11
C LYS A 193 11.47 14.94 1.51
N LYS A 194 11.03 15.82 2.42
CA LYS A 194 11.44 15.91 3.83
C LYS A 194 10.51 15.16 4.81
N GLY A 195 9.48 14.45 4.32
CA GLY A 195 8.56 13.70 5.16
C GLY A 195 7.45 14.54 5.81
N TYR A 196 7.16 15.73 5.28
CA TYR A 196 6.04 16.54 5.73
C TYR A 196 4.79 16.28 4.89
N THR A 197 3.68 16.11 5.58
CA THR A 197 2.34 16.09 5.00
C THR A 197 1.78 17.52 4.94
N VAL A 198 1.13 17.87 3.84
CA VAL A 198 0.58 19.21 3.58
C VAL A 198 -0.92 19.09 3.32
N MET A 199 -1.71 19.96 3.95
CA MET A 199 -3.15 20.08 3.63
C MET A 199 -3.32 20.72 2.26
N LEU A 200 -4.34 20.27 1.54
CA LEU A 200 -4.60 20.67 0.18
C LEU A 200 -5.81 21.58 0.13
N GLU A 201 -5.84 22.42 -0.91
CA GLU A 201 -7.00 23.24 -1.25
C GLU A 201 -7.40 22.92 -2.70
N LEU A 202 -8.66 22.57 -2.89
CA LEU A 202 -9.34 22.43 -4.18
C LEU A 202 -10.47 23.46 -4.29
N LYS A 203 -11.15 23.54 -5.43
CA LYS A 203 -12.34 24.37 -5.62
C LYS A 203 -13.59 23.52 -5.82
N ASP A 204 -14.70 23.93 -5.21
CA ASP A 204 -16.02 23.39 -5.50
C ASP A 204 -16.58 23.92 -6.84
N ILE A 205 -17.74 23.41 -7.26
CA ILE A 205 -18.41 23.84 -8.51
C ILE A 205 -18.80 25.33 -8.51
N SER A 206 -18.92 25.95 -7.33
CA SER A 206 -19.20 27.38 -7.16
C SER A 206 -17.93 28.23 -7.04
N GLY A 207 -16.74 27.62 -7.12
CA GLY A 207 -15.45 28.28 -6.97
C GLY A 207 -15.00 28.49 -5.52
N ASN A 208 -15.70 27.95 -4.53
CA ASN A 208 -15.29 28.06 -3.12
C ASN A 208 -14.16 27.09 -2.81
N ALA A 209 -13.30 27.46 -1.86
CA ALA A 209 -12.24 26.57 -1.41
C ALA A 209 -12.78 25.37 -0.62
N ILE A 210 -12.23 24.19 -0.92
CA ILE A 210 -12.40 22.96 -0.16
C ILE A 210 -11.04 22.56 0.39
N ILE A 211 -10.95 22.43 1.71
CA ILE A 211 -9.72 22.00 2.37
C ILE A 211 -9.81 20.50 2.67
N LEU A 212 -8.80 19.75 2.26
CA LEU A 212 -8.74 18.31 2.48
C LEU A 212 -7.38 17.85 3.02
N ALA A 213 -7.42 16.77 3.78
CA ALA A 213 -6.24 15.96 4.00
C ALA A 213 -5.87 15.25 2.69
N PRO A 214 -4.60 14.88 2.48
CA PRO A 214 -4.23 14.06 1.34
C PRO A 214 -5.04 12.75 1.28
N PRO A 215 -5.61 12.35 0.13
CA PRO A 215 -6.44 11.14 0.04
C PRO A 215 -5.70 9.82 0.37
N GLY A 216 -4.37 9.80 0.27
CA GLY A 216 -3.53 8.69 0.74
C GLY A 216 -3.27 8.68 2.26
N LEU A 217 -3.93 9.59 2.99
CA LEU A 217 -3.68 9.94 4.40
C LEU A 217 -2.33 10.62 4.67
N GLY A 218 -1.62 10.99 3.59
CA GLY A 218 -0.31 11.62 3.67
C GLY A 218 0.80 10.63 3.99
N ILE A 219 1.95 11.20 4.35
CA ILE A 219 3.18 10.46 4.63
C ILE A 219 3.66 10.70 6.07
N THR A 220 4.42 9.75 6.60
CA THR A 220 5.15 9.91 7.86
C THR A 220 6.49 10.62 7.65
N ALA A 221 7.18 10.94 8.76
CA ALA A 221 8.53 11.50 8.72
C ALA A 221 9.56 10.58 8.00
N SER A 222 9.33 9.27 7.98
CA SER A 222 10.14 8.31 7.21
C SER A 222 9.76 8.24 5.72
N ARG A 223 8.74 9.01 5.30
CA ARG A 223 8.13 9.08 3.95
C ARG A 223 7.32 7.85 3.54
N ASP A 224 7.13 6.93 4.46
CA ASP A 224 6.23 5.79 4.26
C ASP A 224 4.78 6.29 4.24
N ALA A 225 3.92 5.62 3.48
CA ALA A 225 2.51 5.97 3.39
C ALA A 225 1.84 5.81 4.76
N MET A 226 1.14 6.85 5.23
CA MET A 226 0.44 6.81 6.53
C MET A 226 -0.59 5.67 6.58
N HIS A 227 -1.24 5.40 5.45
CA HIS A 227 -2.14 4.26 5.27
C HIS A 227 -1.48 2.93 5.67
N ASP A 228 -0.27 2.67 5.21
CA ASP A 228 0.42 1.38 5.41
C ASP A 228 1.02 1.27 6.80
N VAL A 229 1.51 2.38 7.35
CA VAL A 229 1.95 2.47 8.76
C VAL A 229 0.79 2.17 9.72
N ARG A 230 -0.41 2.70 9.43
CA ARG A 230 -1.61 2.40 10.24
C ARG A 230 -2.01 0.93 10.14
N SER A 231 -1.96 0.35 8.94
CA SER A 231 -2.26 -1.06 8.72
C SER A 231 -1.30 -1.95 9.50
N TYR A 232 0.01 -1.70 9.40
CA TYR A 232 1.03 -2.39 10.19
C TYR A 232 0.79 -2.28 11.70
N LYS A 233 0.54 -1.06 12.21
CA LYS A 233 0.28 -0.85 13.64
C LYS A 233 -0.97 -1.57 14.14
N ARG A 234 -2.03 -1.65 13.30
CA ARG A 234 -3.24 -2.40 13.64
C ARG A 234 -2.92 -3.88 13.83
N THR A 235 -2.28 -4.51 12.83
CA THR A 235 -1.90 -5.94 12.90
C THR A 235 -0.98 -6.23 14.07
N VAL A 236 0.03 -5.39 14.32
CA VAL A 236 0.93 -5.54 15.48
C VAL A 236 0.17 -5.44 16.80
N ASN A 237 -0.80 -4.54 16.91
CA ASN A 237 -1.61 -4.43 18.12
C ASN A 237 -2.50 -5.65 18.33
N ASP A 238 -3.08 -6.20 17.26
CA ASP A 238 -3.89 -7.42 17.33
C ASP A 238 -3.05 -8.63 17.78
N ILE A 239 -1.84 -8.78 17.23
CA ILE A 239 -0.89 -9.84 17.64
C ILE A 239 -0.43 -9.63 19.09
N ARG A 240 -0.18 -8.38 19.52
CA ARG A 240 0.20 -8.10 20.92
C ARG A 240 -0.90 -8.40 21.92
N ARG A 241 -2.17 -8.17 21.55
CA ARG A 241 -3.32 -8.58 22.36
C ARG A 241 -3.37 -10.10 22.50
N LEU A 242 -3.15 -10.81 21.38
CA LEU A 242 -3.02 -12.26 21.41
C LEU A 242 -1.90 -12.72 22.36
N GLU A 243 -0.70 -12.13 22.28
CA GLU A 243 0.38 -12.49 23.22
C GLU A 243 -0.01 -12.20 24.68
N GLN A 244 -0.72 -11.10 24.93
CA GLN A 244 -1.20 -10.76 26.27
C GLN A 244 -2.21 -11.79 26.78
N ASP A 245 -3.19 -12.17 25.97
CA ASP A 245 -4.20 -13.18 26.30
C ASP A 245 -3.55 -14.53 26.66
N ILE A 246 -2.51 -14.93 25.93
CA ILE A 246 -1.72 -16.15 26.22
C ILE A 246 -0.99 -16.02 27.57
N ARG A 247 -0.36 -14.87 27.86
CA ARG A 247 0.36 -14.64 29.13
C ARG A 247 -0.58 -14.60 30.33
N GLU A 248 -1.79 -14.08 30.16
CA GLU A 248 -2.80 -13.97 31.22
C GLU A 248 -3.55 -15.29 31.48
N ASN A 249 -3.51 -16.23 30.53
CA ASN A 249 -4.18 -17.53 30.63
C ASN A 249 -3.22 -18.75 30.54
N PRO A 250 -2.14 -18.81 31.36
CA PRO A 250 -1.11 -19.84 31.21
C PRO A 250 -1.63 -21.26 31.51
N GLN A 251 -2.67 -21.41 32.32
CA GLN A 251 -3.27 -22.71 32.65
C GLN A 251 -3.95 -23.36 31.45
N LEU A 252 -4.60 -22.56 30.60
CA LEU A 252 -5.22 -23.03 29.36
C LEU A 252 -4.16 -23.59 28.42
N ILE A 253 -3.07 -22.84 28.25
CA ILE A 253 -1.92 -23.23 27.45
C ILE A 253 -1.28 -24.51 28.01
N GLN A 254 -1.01 -24.56 29.31
CA GLN A 254 -0.46 -25.76 29.96
C GLN A 254 -1.39 -26.98 29.80
N THR A 255 -2.71 -26.79 29.78
CA THR A 255 -3.67 -27.89 29.56
C THR A 255 -3.59 -28.41 28.14
N LEU A 256 -3.49 -27.51 27.15
CA LEU A 256 -3.34 -27.87 25.74
C LEU A 256 -2.02 -28.61 25.47
N PHE A 257 -0.96 -28.26 26.20
CA PHE A 257 0.38 -28.85 26.06
C PHE A 257 0.78 -29.70 27.27
N LYS A 258 -0.19 -30.33 27.96
CA LYS A 258 0.05 -31.07 29.22
C LYS A 258 1.03 -32.24 29.10
N ASP A 259 1.14 -32.81 27.91
CA ASP A 259 2.03 -33.94 27.59
C ASP A 259 3.43 -33.47 27.17
N SER A 260 3.66 -32.15 27.10
CA SER A 260 4.97 -31.56 26.84
C SER A 260 5.89 -31.76 28.04
N MET A 261 7.07 -32.33 27.79
CA MET A 261 8.11 -32.55 28.79
C MET A 261 9.07 -31.35 28.92
N ALA A 262 8.77 -30.22 28.27
CA ALA A 262 9.64 -29.05 28.24
C ALA A 262 9.43 -28.15 29.48
N ASP A 263 10.53 -27.65 30.04
CA ASP A 263 10.51 -26.71 31.17
C ASP A 263 9.91 -25.33 30.78
N ALA A 264 10.02 -24.99 29.49
CA ALA A 264 9.45 -23.80 28.87
C ALA A 264 8.75 -24.15 27.55
N LEU A 265 7.57 -23.56 27.32
CA LEU A 265 6.88 -23.62 26.03
C LEU A 265 7.38 -22.51 25.13
N GLN A 266 7.86 -22.88 23.95
CA GLN A 266 8.22 -21.93 22.90
C GLN A 266 7.06 -21.85 21.92
N LEU A 267 6.33 -20.73 21.96
CA LEU A 267 5.21 -20.50 21.04
C LEU A 267 5.66 -19.63 19.87
N ARG A 268 5.23 -20.01 18.68
CA ARG A 268 5.51 -19.27 17.43
C ARG A 268 4.27 -19.07 16.60
N LEU A 269 4.31 -18.02 15.79
CA LEU A 269 3.32 -17.81 14.74
C LEU A 269 3.78 -18.48 13.44
N VAL A 270 2.90 -19.24 12.80
CA VAL A 270 3.15 -19.88 11.49
C VAL A 270 1.99 -19.62 10.53
N LEU A 271 2.30 -19.55 9.24
CA LEU A 271 1.31 -19.42 8.17
C LEU A 271 1.02 -20.80 7.55
N GLU A 272 -0.23 -21.24 7.62
CA GLU A 272 -0.69 -22.45 6.94
C GLU A 272 -2.05 -22.21 6.29
N ASN A 273 -2.19 -22.57 5.01
CA ASN A 273 -3.45 -22.40 4.26
C ASN A 273 -4.07 -20.98 4.40
N ASN A 274 -3.25 -19.94 4.26
CA ASN A 274 -3.61 -18.52 4.43
C ASN A 274 -4.19 -18.14 5.82
N ASN A 275 -3.90 -18.93 6.84
CA ASN A 275 -4.25 -18.61 8.22
C ASN A 275 -3.00 -18.64 9.09
N LEU A 276 -2.94 -17.70 10.02
CA LEU A 276 -1.89 -17.64 11.02
C LEU A 276 -2.32 -18.47 12.24
N TYR A 277 -1.46 -19.40 12.64
CA TYR A 277 -1.65 -20.25 13.81
C TYR A 277 -0.55 -19.99 14.82
N VAL A 278 -0.91 -20.03 16.10
CA VAL A 278 0.07 -20.18 17.18
C VAL A 278 0.35 -21.67 17.37
N ILE A 279 1.61 -22.07 17.29
CA ILE A 279 2.06 -23.44 17.52
C ILE A 279 3.06 -23.50 18.66
N GLU A 280 3.16 -24.64 19.33
CA GLU A 280 4.31 -24.95 20.18
C GLU A 280 5.41 -25.61 19.34
N GLN A 281 6.63 -25.09 19.45
CA GLN A 281 7.73 -25.41 18.53
C GLN A 281 8.19 -26.86 18.59
N THR A 282 8.11 -27.53 19.74
CA THR A 282 8.62 -28.90 19.91
C THR A 282 7.64 -29.94 19.38
N THR A 283 6.37 -29.81 19.76
CA THR A 283 5.28 -30.74 19.46
C THR A 283 4.59 -30.41 18.14
N GLN A 284 4.77 -29.20 17.62
CA GLN A 284 4.07 -28.67 16.43
C GLN A 284 2.54 -28.63 16.59
N MET A 285 2.03 -28.76 17.83
CA MET A 285 0.60 -28.71 18.10
C MET A 285 0.11 -27.25 18.03
N LYS A 286 -1.06 -27.07 17.41
CA LYS A 286 -1.71 -25.77 17.22
C LYS A 286 -2.55 -25.39 18.44
N VAL A 287 -2.62 -24.08 18.67
CA VAL A 287 -3.58 -23.47 19.59
C VAL A 287 -4.77 -22.98 18.79
N ASP A 288 -5.75 -23.86 18.54
CA ASP A 288 -6.90 -23.60 17.65
C ASP A 288 -7.75 -22.38 18.04
N GLN A 289 -7.66 -21.92 19.29
CA GLN A 289 -8.32 -20.70 19.76
C GLN A 289 -7.76 -19.41 19.14
N TYR A 290 -6.54 -19.45 18.60
CA TYR A 290 -5.80 -18.27 18.15
C TYR A 290 -5.51 -18.31 16.65
N ILE A 291 -6.57 -18.47 15.86
CA ILE A 291 -6.51 -18.37 14.39
C ILE A 291 -6.73 -16.92 13.99
N ILE A 292 -5.76 -16.33 13.29
CA ILE A 292 -5.87 -15.00 12.69
C ILE A 292 -5.90 -15.16 11.17
N ARG A 293 -6.84 -14.52 10.48
CA ARG A 293 -6.82 -14.46 9.01
C ARG A 293 -5.62 -13.65 8.56
N SER A 294 -4.82 -14.16 7.63
CA SER A 294 -3.75 -13.37 7.03
C SER A 294 -4.34 -12.14 6.31
N VAL A 295 -3.58 -11.04 6.30
CA VAL A 295 -3.94 -9.77 5.63
C VAL A 295 -3.95 -9.95 4.13
#